data_AF-A0A7Z0NP76-F1
#
_entry.id   AF-A0A7Z0NP76-F1
#
_cell.length_a   1.000
_cell.length_b   1.000
_cell.length_c   1.000
_cell.angle_alpha   90.00
_cell.angle_beta   90.00
_cell.angle_gamma   90.00
#
_symmetry.space_group_name_H-M   'P 1'
#
loop_
_entity.id
_entity.type
_entity.pdbx_description
1 polymer ?
#
loop_
_entity_poly.entity_id
_entity_poly.type
_entity_poly.pdbx_seq_one_letter_code
_entity_poly.pdbx_strand_id
1 'polypeptide(L)'
;MAPRVVVVEADGGSRGNPGPAGYGAVLRDPGTGEVLAERSAAIGTATNNVAEYRGLIAGLEAAAELGAAEVEARLDSKLVVEQMCGRWQIKNPGLRPLAAQAAGLVGQFAAVRFTWIPRNRNRHADALANAAMDAAAGAPTQPAKRAVEEPRPVAAADSPARAAAREAAARAATARTSGSGPATTPASWEPRPSFTATRLVLVRHGATEYTEQRRYSGRVDVPLSDLGRAQAEATANRVAALAPSAAAVVSSPLSRCRHTAEAIAAALGGKPVRDNNDLVECDFGAWEGRTFAEVRERWAGEMDAWLADTTVAPPGGESFADVATRSRRVVDELRKAYPGETVVVVSHVSPIKLILRDALGGGDTLLYRLLLAAAGISVVDLWPDGGVAVCSVNDTAHLPSS
;
A
#
# COMPACT_ATOMS: atom_id res chain seq x y z
N MET A 1 -10.97 -22.90 25.54
CA MET A 1 -9.87 -22.18 24.88
C MET A 1 -10.52 -21.31 23.82
N ALA A 2 -10.26 -20.00 23.76
CA ALA A 2 -10.85 -19.15 22.72
C ALA A 2 -10.38 -19.65 21.33
N PRO A 3 -11.27 -19.76 20.32
CA PRO A 3 -10.89 -20.25 19.01
C PRO A 3 -9.88 -19.29 18.39
N ARG A 4 -8.72 -19.80 18.00
CA ARG A 4 -7.65 -18.98 17.40
C ARG A 4 -8.06 -18.42 16.03
N VAL A 5 -8.92 -19.13 15.30
CA VAL A 5 -9.41 -18.77 13.97
C VAL A 5 -10.92 -19.00 13.90
N VAL A 6 -11.67 -18.05 13.34
CA VAL A 6 -13.12 -18.20 13.08
C VAL A 6 -13.47 -17.85 11.64
N VAL A 7 -14.52 -18.47 11.11
CA VAL A 7 -15.12 -18.09 9.82
C VAL A 7 -16.33 -17.20 10.09
N VAL A 8 -16.39 -16.03 9.46
CA VAL A 8 -17.54 -15.13 9.50
C VAL A 8 -18.23 -15.17 8.15
N GLU A 9 -19.46 -15.66 8.08
CA GLU A 9 -20.34 -15.63 6.91
C GLU A 9 -21.36 -14.50 7.09
N ALA A 10 -21.41 -13.51 6.19
CA ALA A 10 -22.31 -12.36 6.34
C ALA A 10 -23.06 -12.03 5.05
N ASP A 11 -24.30 -11.55 5.19
CA ASP A 11 -25.17 -11.07 4.12
C ASP A 11 -26.04 -9.90 4.60
N GLY A 12 -26.61 -9.15 3.68
CA GLY A 12 -27.57 -8.09 3.97
C GLY A 12 -28.36 -7.67 2.74
N GLY A 13 -29.57 -7.18 2.97
CA GLY A 13 -30.42 -6.73 1.87
C GLY A 13 -31.47 -5.72 2.29
N SER A 14 -32.22 -5.26 1.30
CA SER A 14 -33.35 -4.35 1.44
C SER A 14 -34.54 -4.77 0.56
N ARG A 15 -35.76 -4.65 1.11
CA ARG A 15 -37.03 -4.84 0.38
C ARG A 15 -37.38 -3.56 -0.38
N GLY A 16 -36.99 -3.50 -1.66
CA GLY A 16 -36.90 -2.23 -2.39
C GLY A 16 -35.59 -1.54 -2.02
N ASN A 17 -34.86 -0.95 -2.98
CA ASN A 17 -33.50 -0.46 -2.75
C ASN A 17 -33.41 1.04 -3.09
N PRO A 18 -33.53 1.96 -2.11
CA PRO A 18 -33.64 1.74 -0.67
C PRO A 18 -35.03 1.31 -0.18
N GLY A 19 -35.11 0.65 0.99
CA GLY A 19 -36.33 0.12 1.59
C GLY A 19 -36.07 -0.54 2.94
N PRO A 20 -37.05 -1.24 3.55
CA PRO A 20 -36.85 -1.97 4.81
C PRO A 20 -35.71 -2.98 4.66
N ALA A 21 -34.67 -2.81 5.48
CA ALA A 21 -33.41 -3.49 5.33
C ALA A 21 -33.03 -4.25 6.60
N GLY A 22 -32.24 -5.30 6.41
CA GLY A 22 -31.76 -6.16 7.49
C GLY A 22 -30.50 -6.92 7.06
N TYR A 23 -29.75 -7.38 8.05
CA TYR A 23 -28.52 -8.14 7.84
C TYR A 23 -28.52 -9.44 8.65
N GLY A 24 -27.64 -10.34 8.25
CA GLY A 24 -27.36 -11.59 8.95
C GLY A 24 -25.85 -11.89 8.94
N ALA A 25 -25.33 -12.41 10.04
CA ALA A 25 -23.96 -12.89 10.16
C ALA A 25 -23.90 -14.15 11.02
N VAL A 26 -23.08 -15.10 10.62
CA VAL A 26 -22.89 -16.40 11.26
C VAL A 26 -21.40 -16.63 11.47
N LEU A 27 -21.02 -16.96 12.71
CA LEU A 27 -19.66 -17.33 13.06
C LEU A 27 -19.57 -18.84 13.17
N ARG A 28 -18.51 -19.42 12.59
CA ARG A 28 -18.30 -20.87 12.60
C ARG A 28 -16.88 -21.23 13.03
N ASP A 29 -16.78 -22.39 13.68
CA ASP A 29 -15.51 -23.06 13.84
C ASP A 29 -15.04 -23.60 12.47
N PRO A 30 -13.82 -23.28 12.01
CA PRO A 30 -13.34 -23.69 10.69
C PRO A 30 -13.09 -25.20 10.57
N GLY A 31 -12.84 -25.90 11.68
CA GLY A 31 -12.55 -27.34 11.70
C GLY A 31 -13.81 -28.20 11.78
N THR A 32 -14.78 -27.82 12.61
CA THR A 32 -16.02 -28.60 12.82
C THR A 32 -17.20 -28.09 11.99
N GLY A 33 -17.19 -26.81 11.58
CA GLY A 33 -18.31 -26.14 10.92
C GLY A 33 -19.45 -25.75 11.87
N GLU A 34 -19.29 -25.99 13.18
CA GLU A 34 -20.27 -25.64 14.22
C GLU A 34 -20.51 -24.13 14.26
N VAL A 35 -21.76 -23.72 14.48
CA VAL A 35 -22.12 -22.31 14.64
C VAL A 35 -21.75 -21.85 16.06
N LEU A 36 -20.84 -20.89 16.15
CA LEU A 36 -20.37 -20.30 17.40
C LEU A 36 -21.23 -19.11 17.84
N ALA A 37 -21.73 -18.33 16.88
CA ALA A 37 -22.61 -17.20 17.13
C ALA A 37 -23.41 -16.81 15.89
N GLU A 38 -24.57 -16.21 16.10
CA GLU A 38 -25.39 -15.58 15.05
C GLU A 38 -25.69 -14.13 15.45
N ARG A 39 -25.75 -13.25 14.45
CA ARG A 39 -26.16 -11.85 14.60
C ARG A 39 -27.10 -11.50 13.45
N SER A 40 -28.22 -10.89 13.77
CA SER A 40 -29.16 -10.37 12.76
C SER A 40 -29.94 -9.21 13.34
N ALA A 41 -30.16 -8.16 12.57
CA ALA A 41 -31.02 -7.06 12.99
C ALA A 41 -31.67 -6.36 11.78
N ALA A 42 -32.89 -5.87 12.01
CA ALA A 42 -33.52 -4.87 11.16
C ALA A 42 -32.80 -3.52 11.34
N ILE A 43 -32.54 -2.81 10.24
CA ILE A 43 -31.80 -1.54 10.24
C ILE A 43 -32.63 -0.36 9.69
N GLY A 44 -33.96 -0.51 9.70
CA GLY A 44 -34.88 0.47 9.15
C GLY A 44 -34.77 0.57 7.62
N THR A 45 -34.91 1.78 7.07
CA THR A 45 -34.80 2.00 5.63
C THR A 45 -33.35 2.21 5.21
N ALA A 46 -32.80 1.29 4.43
CA ALA A 46 -31.42 1.37 3.92
C ALA A 46 -31.28 0.80 2.51
N THR A 47 -30.07 0.85 1.95
CA THR A 47 -29.75 0.17 0.67
C THR A 47 -29.17 -1.22 0.94
N ASN A 48 -29.18 -2.11 -0.06
CA ASN A 48 -28.56 -3.44 0.04
C ASN A 48 -27.11 -3.35 0.55
N ASN A 49 -26.30 -2.49 -0.04
CA ASN A 49 -24.88 -2.37 0.31
C ASN A 49 -24.68 -1.87 1.76
N VAL A 50 -25.56 -1.00 2.25
CA VAL A 50 -25.54 -0.58 3.66
C VAL A 50 -25.82 -1.78 4.57
N ALA A 51 -26.81 -2.60 4.23
CA ALA A 51 -27.14 -3.81 4.97
C ALA A 51 -26.00 -4.84 4.95
N GLU A 52 -25.37 -5.09 3.80
CA GLU A 52 -24.23 -6.00 3.69
C GLU A 52 -23.03 -5.55 4.55
N TYR A 53 -22.71 -4.25 4.55
CA TYR A 53 -21.68 -3.71 5.45
C TYR A 53 -22.04 -3.89 6.93
N ARG A 54 -23.31 -3.66 7.30
CA ARG A 54 -23.78 -3.88 8.67
C ARG A 54 -23.67 -5.35 9.09
N GLY A 55 -23.95 -6.28 8.18
CA GLY A 55 -23.74 -7.72 8.40
C GLY A 55 -22.28 -8.05 8.66
N LEU A 56 -21.37 -7.54 7.82
CA LEU A 56 -19.94 -7.73 8.03
C LEU A 56 -19.48 -7.19 9.39
N ILE A 57 -19.87 -5.95 9.72
CA ILE A 57 -19.51 -5.29 10.98
C ILE A 57 -19.97 -6.12 12.18
N ALA A 58 -21.23 -6.56 12.17
CA ALA A 58 -21.78 -7.37 13.26
C ALA A 58 -21.05 -8.73 13.40
N GLY A 59 -20.64 -9.33 12.27
CA GLY A 59 -19.85 -10.55 12.27
C GLY A 59 -18.44 -10.35 12.86
N LEU A 60 -17.78 -9.23 12.52
CA LEU A 60 -16.47 -8.88 13.07
C LEU A 60 -16.55 -8.51 14.57
N GLU A 61 -17.59 -7.79 15.00
CA GLU A 61 -17.84 -7.49 16.42
C GLU A 61 -18.02 -8.78 17.23
N ALA A 62 -18.83 -9.73 16.74
CA ALA A 62 -19.01 -11.03 17.39
C ALA A 62 -17.70 -11.85 17.44
N ALA A 63 -16.84 -11.73 16.43
CA ALA A 63 -15.55 -12.42 16.42
C ALA A 63 -14.59 -11.83 17.45
N ALA A 64 -14.62 -10.51 17.63
CA ALA A 64 -13.83 -9.82 18.65
C ALA A 64 -14.33 -10.18 20.07
N GLU A 65 -15.64 -10.24 20.28
CA GLU A 65 -16.26 -10.66 21.55
C GLU A 65 -15.84 -12.10 21.95
N LEU A 66 -15.69 -13.00 20.98
CA LEU A 66 -15.20 -14.37 21.22
C LEU A 66 -13.68 -14.46 21.46
N GLY A 67 -12.94 -13.36 21.29
CA GLY A 67 -11.49 -13.32 21.42
C GLY A 67 -10.75 -14.07 20.31
N ALA A 68 -11.31 -14.11 19.09
CA ALA A 68 -10.64 -14.72 17.95
C ALA A 68 -9.36 -13.96 17.58
N ALA A 69 -8.30 -14.67 17.21
CA ALA A 69 -7.06 -14.04 16.75
C ALA A 69 -7.05 -13.79 15.24
N GLU A 70 -7.66 -14.69 14.45
CA GLU A 70 -7.79 -14.56 13.00
C GLU A 70 -9.23 -14.75 12.53
N VAL A 71 -9.61 -14.05 11.45
CA VAL A 71 -10.95 -14.14 10.85
C VAL A 71 -10.86 -14.45 9.35
N GLU A 72 -11.63 -15.43 8.89
CA GLU A 72 -11.95 -15.62 7.48
C GLU A 72 -13.37 -15.10 7.20
N ALA A 73 -13.47 -13.88 6.66
CA ALA A 73 -14.73 -13.26 6.31
C ALA A 73 -15.17 -13.69 4.90
N ARG A 74 -16.29 -14.40 4.82
CA ARG A 74 -16.90 -14.92 3.59
C ARG A 74 -18.21 -14.19 3.31
N LEU A 75 -18.33 -13.55 2.15
CA LEU A 75 -19.56 -12.85 1.77
C LEU A 75 -19.87 -13.12 0.29
N ASP A 76 -21.14 -13.09 -0.06
CA ASP A 76 -21.59 -13.14 -1.46
C ASP A 76 -21.73 -11.76 -2.11
N SER A 77 -21.57 -10.70 -1.32
CA SER A 77 -21.32 -9.34 -1.81
C SER A 77 -19.91 -9.20 -2.37
N LYS A 78 -19.80 -9.28 -3.70
CA LYS A 78 -18.54 -8.95 -4.37
C LYS A 78 -18.15 -7.50 -4.13
N LEU A 79 -19.11 -6.59 -4.01
CA LEU A 79 -18.84 -5.19 -3.71
C LEU A 79 -18.13 -5.04 -2.36
N VAL A 80 -18.72 -5.56 -1.28
CA VAL A 80 -18.15 -5.41 0.07
C VAL A 80 -16.82 -6.14 0.17
N VAL A 81 -16.69 -7.36 -0.35
CA VAL A 81 -15.42 -8.11 -0.35
C VAL A 81 -14.33 -7.31 -1.06
N GLU A 82 -14.60 -6.83 -2.26
CA GLU A 82 -13.60 -6.12 -3.05
C GLU A 82 -13.25 -4.75 -2.45
N GLN A 83 -14.21 -4.07 -1.79
CA GLN A 83 -13.95 -2.83 -1.07
C GLN A 83 -13.14 -3.05 0.20
N MET A 84 -13.41 -4.11 0.96
CA MET A 84 -12.65 -4.45 2.16
C MET A 84 -11.25 -4.99 1.85
N CYS A 85 -11.07 -5.66 0.71
CA CYS A 85 -9.76 -5.99 0.16
C CYS A 85 -9.03 -4.77 -0.43
N GLY A 86 -9.72 -3.64 -0.57
CA GLY A 86 -9.21 -2.43 -1.21
C GLY A 86 -9.00 -2.50 -2.72
N ARG A 87 -9.61 -3.49 -3.40
CA ARG A 87 -9.58 -3.63 -4.85
C ARG A 87 -10.61 -2.71 -5.53
N TRP A 88 -11.75 -2.44 -4.88
CA TRP A 88 -12.82 -1.57 -5.40
C TRP A 88 -13.01 -0.33 -4.52
N GLN A 89 -13.28 0.83 -5.14
CA GLN A 89 -13.53 2.07 -4.40
C GLN A 89 -14.94 2.15 -3.82
N ILE A 90 -15.07 2.95 -2.75
CA ILE A 90 -16.33 3.28 -2.09
C ILE A 90 -16.80 4.65 -2.56
N LYS A 91 -17.52 4.66 -3.69
CA LYS A 91 -18.05 5.89 -4.31
C LYS A 91 -19.22 6.49 -3.54
N ASN A 92 -20.04 5.64 -2.91
CA ASN A 92 -21.21 6.09 -2.14
C ASN A 92 -20.74 6.69 -0.80
N PRO A 93 -20.96 7.99 -0.53
CA PRO A 93 -20.55 8.62 0.72
C PRO A 93 -21.16 7.96 1.96
N GLY A 94 -22.38 7.42 1.85
CA GLY A 94 -23.07 6.73 2.95
C GLY A 94 -22.43 5.40 3.36
N LEU A 95 -21.58 4.80 2.51
CA LEU A 95 -20.86 3.58 2.83
C LEU A 95 -19.50 3.83 3.49
N ARG A 96 -18.92 5.03 3.36
CA ARG A 96 -17.58 5.33 3.89
C ARG A 96 -17.50 5.20 5.42
N PRO A 97 -18.47 5.67 6.22
CA PRO A 97 -18.44 5.48 7.67
C PRO A 97 -18.49 4.00 8.06
N LEU A 98 -19.27 3.20 7.33
CA LEU A 98 -19.41 1.76 7.60
C LEU A 98 -18.11 1.01 7.26
N ALA A 99 -17.47 1.35 6.15
CA ALA A 99 -16.18 0.77 5.80
C ALA A 99 -15.07 1.16 6.77
N ALA A 100 -15.07 2.41 7.26
CA ALA A 100 -14.13 2.84 8.30
C ALA A 100 -14.35 2.08 9.61
N GLN A 101 -15.61 1.85 10.02
CA GLN A 101 -15.93 1.02 11.18
C GLN A 101 -15.46 -0.42 10.99
N ALA A 102 -15.76 -1.04 9.84
CA ALA A 102 -15.30 -2.39 9.52
C ALA A 102 -13.77 -2.50 9.52
N ALA A 103 -13.06 -1.51 8.96
CA ALA A 103 -11.59 -1.46 8.97
C ALA A 103 -11.02 -1.30 10.39
N GLY A 104 -11.67 -0.51 11.26
CA GLY A 104 -11.30 -0.40 12.67
C GLY A 104 -11.43 -1.72 13.42
N LEU A 105 -12.46 -2.52 13.12
CA LEU A 105 -12.62 -3.87 13.67
C LEU A 105 -11.57 -4.84 13.12
N VAL A 106 -11.26 -4.78 11.82
CA VAL A 106 -10.20 -5.58 11.21
C VAL A 106 -8.85 -5.40 11.93
N GLY A 107 -8.53 -4.18 12.35
CA GLY A 107 -7.30 -3.87 13.10
C GLY A 107 -7.20 -4.51 14.49
N GLN A 108 -8.26 -5.14 15.00
CA GLN A 108 -8.25 -5.85 16.30
C GLN A 108 -7.78 -7.31 16.18
N PHE A 109 -7.69 -7.83 14.96
CA PHE A 109 -7.29 -9.22 14.69
C PHE A 109 -5.85 -9.27 14.19
N ALA A 110 -5.15 -10.37 14.47
CA ALA A 110 -3.82 -10.62 13.92
C ALA A 110 -3.86 -10.80 12.39
N ALA A 111 -4.95 -11.35 11.84
CA ALA A 111 -5.18 -11.42 10.41
C ALA A 111 -6.67 -11.51 10.07
N VAL A 112 -7.09 -10.83 8.99
CA VAL A 112 -8.43 -10.99 8.39
C VAL A 112 -8.29 -11.28 6.89
N ARG A 113 -8.92 -12.35 6.42
CA ARG A 113 -9.00 -12.69 4.99
C ARG A 113 -10.43 -12.55 4.50
N PHE A 114 -10.63 -11.74 3.46
CA PHE A 114 -11.93 -11.58 2.81
C PHE A 114 -12.01 -12.47 1.57
N THR A 115 -13.07 -13.27 1.49
CA THR A 115 -13.31 -14.20 0.40
C THR A 115 -14.71 -14.00 -0.14
N TRP A 116 -14.82 -13.82 -1.46
CA TRP A 116 -16.11 -13.85 -2.12
C TRP A 116 -16.56 -15.31 -2.28
N ILE A 117 -17.79 -15.60 -1.86
CA ILE A 117 -18.42 -16.91 -2.04
C ILE A 117 -19.71 -16.79 -2.88
N PRO A 118 -20.04 -17.77 -3.73
CA PRO A 118 -21.33 -17.78 -4.41
C PRO A 118 -22.50 -17.83 -3.41
N ARG A 119 -23.62 -17.17 -3.72
CA ARG A 119 -24.81 -17.07 -2.84
C ARG A 119 -25.35 -18.41 -2.32
N ASN A 120 -25.27 -19.48 -3.12
CA ASN A 120 -25.69 -20.82 -2.67
C ASN A 120 -24.79 -21.41 -1.56
N ARG A 121 -23.61 -20.81 -1.32
CA ARG A 121 -22.70 -21.12 -0.21
C ARG A 121 -22.88 -20.18 0.98
N ASN A 122 -23.67 -19.10 0.87
CA ASN A 122 -23.95 -18.14 1.96
C ASN A 122 -25.37 -18.27 2.55
N ARG A 123 -26.00 -19.45 2.41
CA ARG A 123 -27.43 -19.66 2.69
C ARG A 123 -27.86 -19.33 4.12
N HIS A 124 -26.97 -19.50 5.10
CA HIS A 124 -27.34 -19.27 6.50
C HIS A 124 -27.43 -17.77 6.82
N ALA A 125 -26.41 -17.00 6.42
CA ALA A 125 -26.43 -15.55 6.58
C ALA A 125 -27.56 -14.90 5.75
N ASP A 126 -27.82 -15.41 4.54
CA ASP A 126 -28.96 -14.99 3.69
C ASP A 126 -30.33 -15.24 4.37
N ALA A 127 -30.51 -16.38 5.03
CA ALA A 127 -31.73 -16.66 5.78
C ALA A 127 -31.95 -15.68 6.94
N LEU A 128 -30.88 -15.38 7.70
CA LEU A 128 -30.92 -14.39 8.79
C LEU A 128 -31.22 -12.97 8.27
N ALA A 129 -30.58 -12.56 7.17
CA ALA A 129 -30.81 -11.26 6.54
C ALA A 129 -32.25 -11.13 6.02
N ASN A 130 -32.81 -12.19 5.43
CA ASN A 130 -34.20 -12.24 4.98
C ASN A 130 -35.20 -12.13 6.15
N ALA A 131 -34.99 -12.88 7.22
CA ALA A 131 -35.82 -12.77 8.42
C ALA A 131 -35.79 -11.35 9.01
N ALA A 132 -34.61 -10.72 9.06
CA ALA A 132 -34.45 -9.36 9.54
C ALA A 132 -35.15 -8.32 8.63
N MET A 133 -35.06 -8.48 7.31
CA MET A 133 -35.77 -7.65 6.33
C MET A 133 -37.29 -7.76 6.44
N ASP A 134 -37.81 -8.99 6.61
CA ASP A 134 -39.25 -9.24 6.71
C ASP A 134 -39.81 -8.68 8.02
N ALA A 135 -39.06 -8.81 9.12
CA ALA A 135 -39.36 -8.15 10.39
C ALA A 135 -39.37 -6.62 10.26
N ALA A 136 -38.43 -6.04 9.49
CA ALA A 136 -38.39 -4.60 9.21
C ALA A 136 -39.56 -4.11 8.36
N ALA A 137 -40.08 -4.95 7.46
CA ALA A 137 -41.18 -4.63 6.56
C ALA A 137 -42.57 -4.80 7.19
N GLY A 138 -42.65 -5.32 8.43
CA GLY A 138 -43.91 -5.52 9.14
C GLY A 138 -44.84 -6.57 8.51
N ALA A 139 -44.31 -7.48 7.69
CA ALA A 139 -45.11 -8.41 6.89
C ALA A 139 -45.08 -9.85 7.46
N PRO A 140 -46.25 -10.53 7.54
CA PRO A 140 -46.31 -11.98 7.66
C PRO A 140 -45.81 -12.64 6.38
N THR A 141 -45.06 -13.73 6.52
CA THR A 141 -44.45 -14.52 5.45
C THR A 141 -45.45 -14.98 4.37
N GLN A 142 -45.31 -14.49 3.13
CA GLN A 142 -45.70 -15.20 1.91
C GLN A 142 -44.95 -14.63 0.66
N PRO A 143 -44.60 -15.46 -0.33
CA PRO A 143 -43.69 -15.07 -1.40
C PRO A 143 -44.44 -14.50 -2.62
N ALA A 144 -44.06 -13.32 -3.14
CA ALA A 144 -44.46 -12.92 -4.49
C ALA A 144 -43.57 -11.87 -5.18
N LYS A 145 -43.12 -12.28 -6.38
CA LYS A 145 -42.94 -11.56 -7.65
C LYS A 145 -42.01 -10.33 -7.72
N ARG A 146 -40.85 -10.56 -8.35
CA ARG A 146 -39.94 -9.54 -8.92
C ARG A 146 -40.67 -8.64 -9.92
N ALA A 147 -40.61 -7.33 -9.70
CA ALA A 147 -40.68 -6.33 -10.75
C ALA A 147 -39.24 -5.99 -11.18
N VAL A 148 -38.96 -6.12 -12.48
CA VAL A 148 -37.69 -5.71 -13.09
C VAL A 148 -37.87 -4.27 -13.54
N GLU A 149 -37.04 -3.36 -13.02
CA GLU A 149 -36.94 -1.98 -13.52
C GLU A 149 -36.19 -1.96 -14.86
N GLU A 150 -36.65 -1.15 -15.81
CA GLU A 150 -36.06 -1.10 -17.15
C GLU A 150 -34.64 -0.49 -17.14
N PRO A 151 -33.71 -1.00 -17.97
CA PRO A 151 -32.34 -0.52 -17.98
C PRO A 151 -32.25 0.91 -18.51
N ARG A 152 -31.46 1.75 -17.84
CA ARG A 152 -31.03 3.05 -18.40
C ARG A 152 -30.30 2.84 -19.75
N PRO A 153 -30.50 3.72 -20.73
CA PRO A 153 -29.91 3.57 -22.06
C PRO A 153 -28.39 3.67 -21.96
N VAL A 154 -27.72 2.53 -22.15
CA VAL A 154 -26.30 2.44 -22.46
C VAL A 154 -26.09 2.78 -23.93
N ALA A 155 -25.02 3.51 -24.24
CA ALA A 155 -24.65 3.83 -25.62
C ALA A 155 -24.68 2.56 -26.50
N ALA A 156 -25.30 2.69 -27.68
CA ALA A 156 -25.50 1.59 -28.62
C ALA A 156 -24.23 0.77 -28.84
N ALA A 157 -24.38 -0.53 -29.13
CA ALA A 157 -23.27 -1.46 -29.35
C ALA A 157 -22.22 -0.93 -30.33
N ASP A 158 -22.65 -0.13 -31.30
CA ASP A 158 -21.85 0.40 -32.41
C ASP A 158 -21.50 1.89 -32.25
N SER A 159 -21.54 2.42 -31.03
CA SER A 159 -21.18 3.83 -30.83
C SER A 159 -19.71 4.08 -31.21
N PRO A 160 -19.39 5.26 -31.80
CA PRO A 160 -18.01 5.64 -32.10
C PRO A 160 -17.09 5.56 -30.86
N ALA A 161 -17.64 5.83 -29.68
CA ALA A 161 -16.93 5.71 -28.40
C ALA A 161 -16.60 4.25 -28.03
N ARG A 162 -17.51 3.29 -28.26
CA ARG A 162 -17.25 1.85 -28.03
C ARG A 162 -16.27 1.29 -29.07
N ALA A 163 -16.37 1.73 -30.33
CA ALA A 163 -15.42 1.36 -31.37
C ALA A 163 -14.00 1.85 -31.02
N ALA A 164 -13.85 3.11 -30.64
CA ALA A 164 -12.57 3.67 -30.18
C ALA A 164 -12.02 2.96 -28.93
N ALA A 165 -12.88 2.61 -27.97
CA ALA A 165 -12.48 1.85 -26.78
C ALA A 165 -12.01 0.43 -27.11
N ARG A 166 -12.68 -0.28 -28.04
CA ARG A 166 -12.25 -1.60 -28.51
C ARG A 166 -10.94 -1.54 -29.27
N GLU A 167 -10.76 -0.53 -30.11
CA GLU A 167 -9.54 -0.32 -30.88
C GLU A 167 -8.35 0.05 -29.96
N ALA A 168 -8.59 0.89 -28.94
CA ALA A 168 -7.61 1.16 -27.89
C ALA A 168 -7.26 -0.09 -27.07
N ALA A 169 -8.26 -0.90 -26.70
CA ALA A 169 -8.04 -2.17 -26.01
C ALA A 169 -7.28 -3.20 -26.86
N ALA A 170 -7.54 -3.22 -28.18
CA ALA A 170 -6.83 -4.06 -29.14
C ALA A 170 -5.38 -3.60 -29.33
N ARG A 171 -5.12 -2.29 -29.49
CA ARG A 171 -3.76 -1.72 -29.51
C ARG A 171 -2.99 -2.00 -28.21
N ALA A 172 -3.65 -1.88 -27.06
CA ALA A 172 -3.09 -2.28 -25.78
C ALA A 172 -2.89 -3.80 -25.67
N ALA A 173 -3.64 -4.63 -26.41
CA ALA A 173 -3.42 -6.07 -26.50
C ALA A 173 -2.19 -6.43 -27.34
N THR A 174 -1.95 -5.75 -28.46
CA THR A 174 -0.77 -5.95 -29.30
C THR A 174 0.51 -5.34 -28.70
N ALA A 175 0.41 -4.27 -27.92
CA ALA A 175 1.54 -3.73 -27.16
C ALA A 175 1.96 -4.63 -25.97
N ARG A 176 1.04 -5.45 -25.45
CA ARG A 176 1.31 -6.42 -24.35
C ARG A 176 2.19 -7.60 -24.77
N THR A 177 2.42 -7.81 -26.07
CA THR A 177 3.22 -8.92 -26.60
C THR A 177 4.70 -8.59 -26.88
N SER A 178 5.14 -7.35 -26.65
CA SER A 178 6.54 -6.95 -26.82
C SER A 178 7.01 -6.04 -25.68
N GLY A 179 7.60 -6.63 -24.63
CA GLY A 179 8.34 -5.90 -23.58
C GLY A 179 7.76 -6.05 -22.15
N SER A 180 8.59 -6.58 -21.26
CA SER A 180 8.44 -6.82 -19.81
C SER A 180 7.19 -6.29 -19.05
N GLY A 181 6.27 -7.21 -18.70
CA GLY A 181 5.51 -7.19 -17.44
C GLY A 181 4.09 -6.58 -17.43
N PRO A 182 3.01 -7.38 -17.40
CA PRO A 182 1.61 -6.89 -17.43
C PRO A 182 0.89 -6.78 -16.05
N ALA A 183 1.60 -6.68 -14.91
CA ALA A 183 0.98 -6.86 -13.59
C ALA A 183 0.54 -5.58 -12.83
N THR A 184 0.86 -4.37 -13.30
CA THR A 184 0.74 -3.16 -12.46
C THR A 184 -0.27 -2.11 -12.93
N THR A 185 -0.83 -2.23 -14.14
CA THR A 185 -1.81 -1.24 -14.64
C THR A 185 -3.11 -1.32 -13.81
N PRO A 186 -3.43 -0.30 -13.01
CA PRO A 186 -4.63 -0.33 -12.19
C PRO A 186 -5.87 -0.24 -13.11
N ALA A 187 -6.95 -0.93 -12.73
CA ALA A 187 -8.22 -0.88 -13.45
C ALA A 187 -8.89 0.51 -13.41
N SER A 188 -8.39 1.44 -12.59
CA SER A 188 -8.88 2.81 -12.46
C SER A 188 -7.80 3.76 -11.94
N TRP A 189 -8.04 5.06 -12.07
CA TRP A 189 -7.18 6.14 -11.57
C TRP A 189 -7.50 6.60 -10.13
N GLU A 190 -8.53 6.07 -9.46
CA GLU A 190 -8.78 6.50 -8.07
C GLU A 190 -7.83 5.79 -7.08
N PRO A 191 -7.44 6.44 -5.97
CA PRO A 191 -6.39 5.96 -5.08
C PRO A 191 -6.73 4.61 -4.43
N ARG A 192 -5.77 3.68 -4.40
CA ARG A 192 -5.87 2.41 -3.68
C ARG A 192 -5.91 2.68 -2.16
N PRO A 193 -6.61 1.88 -1.34
CA PRO A 193 -6.63 2.11 0.11
C PRO A 193 -5.26 1.90 0.74
N SER A 194 -4.79 2.89 1.49
CA SER A 194 -3.43 2.90 2.05
C SER A 194 -3.24 1.91 3.20
N PHE A 195 -4.30 1.49 3.90
CA PHE A 195 -4.19 0.61 5.08
C PHE A 195 -3.86 -0.85 4.74
N THR A 196 -3.94 -1.25 3.46
CA THR A 196 -3.50 -2.58 2.99
C THR A 196 -2.11 -2.53 2.34
N ALA A 197 -1.52 -1.35 2.21
CA ALA A 197 -0.19 -1.17 1.64
C ALA A 197 0.88 -1.26 2.73
N THR A 198 2.02 -1.86 2.40
CA THR A 198 3.26 -1.54 3.10
C THR A 198 3.71 -0.16 2.64
N ARG A 199 3.74 0.80 3.55
CA ARG A 199 4.22 2.16 3.27
C ARG A 199 5.70 2.27 3.61
N LEU A 200 6.51 2.66 2.64
CA LEU A 200 7.92 2.99 2.85
C LEU A 200 8.10 4.50 2.91
N VAL A 201 8.61 4.99 4.04
CA VAL A 201 9.09 6.37 4.19
C VAL A 201 10.59 6.36 3.92
N LEU A 202 10.98 6.71 2.70
CA LEU A 202 12.37 6.74 2.25
C LEU A 202 13.02 8.05 2.66
N VAL A 203 14.10 7.99 3.43
CA VAL A 203 14.81 9.15 3.95
C VAL A 203 16.25 9.11 3.47
N ARG A 204 16.70 10.18 2.80
CA ARG A 204 18.13 10.37 2.55
C ARG A 204 18.80 10.86 3.84
N HIS A 205 19.99 10.36 4.16
CA HIS A 205 20.77 10.91 5.27
C HIS A 205 20.98 12.44 5.18
N GLY A 206 21.22 13.08 6.33
CA GLY A 206 21.56 14.51 6.40
C GLY A 206 22.89 14.86 5.71
N ALA A 207 23.18 16.15 5.55
CA ALA A 207 24.38 16.61 4.87
C ALA A 207 25.68 16.08 5.53
N THR A 208 26.68 15.88 4.69
CA THR A 208 28.07 15.60 5.06
C THR A 208 28.97 16.66 4.44
N GLU A 209 30.23 16.75 4.86
CA GLU A 209 31.19 17.65 4.20
C GLU A 209 31.28 17.40 2.68
N TYR A 210 31.20 16.14 2.25
CA TYR A 210 31.23 15.78 0.83
C TYR A 210 29.97 16.22 0.07
N THR A 211 28.83 16.31 0.76
CA THR A 211 27.60 16.83 0.17
C THR A 211 27.77 18.32 -0.18
N GLU A 212 28.32 19.09 0.75
CA GLU A 212 28.57 20.53 0.59
C GLU A 212 29.63 20.81 -0.49
N GLN A 213 30.68 19.99 -0.51
CA GLN A 213 31.78 20.07 -1.48
C GLN A 213 31.46 19.44 -2.85
N ARG A 214 30.27 18.85 -3.02
CA ARG A 214 29.85 18.15 -4.25
C ARG A 214 30.86 17.08 -4.70
N ARG A 215 31.27 16.24 -3.76
CA ARG A 215 32.16 15.10 -4.00
C ARG A 215 31.37 13.81 -4.12
N TYR A 216 31.88 12.86 -4.89
CA TYR A 216 31.38 11.49 -4.90
C TYR A 216 31.60 10.88 -3.51
N SER A 217 30.52 10.39 -2.91
CA SER A 217 30.51 9.77 -1.58
C SER A 217 29.80 8.44 -1.70
N GLY A 218 30.56 7.35 -1.82
CA GLY A 218 30.01 6.01 -1.96
C GLY A 218 30.04 5.29 -0.62
N ARG A 219 30.90 4.29 -0.52
CA ARG A 219 31.07 3.44 0.67
C ARG A 219 31.99 4.04 1.71
N VAL A 220 32.77 5.07 1.38
CA VAL A 220 33.55 5.81 2.39
C VAL A 220 32.61 6.37 3.45
N ASP A 221 32.93 6.08 4.72
CA ASP A 221 32.08 6.45 5.84
C ASP A 221 32.39 7.87 6.32
N VAL A 222 31.84 8.86 5.60
CA VAL A 222 31.91 10.27 5.98
C VAL A 222 30.78 10.60 6.96
N PRO A 223 31.08 11.16 8.15
CA PRO A 223 30.06 11.51 9.12
C PRO A 223 29.20 12.71 8.69
N LEU A 224 28.08 12.91 9.38
CA LEU A 224 27.25 14.11 9.21
C LEU A 224 28.02 15.38 9.59
N SER A 225 27.81 16.47 8.84
CA SER A 225 28.23 17.82 9.25
C SER A 225 27.32 18.34 10.37
N ASP A 226 27.64 19.51 10.95
CA ASP A 226 26.74 20.18 11.90
C ASP A 226 25.37 20.46 11.29
N LEU A 227 25.36 20.94 10.04
CA LEU A 227 24.14 21.09 9.26
C LEU A 227 23.41 19.75 9.11
N GLY A 228 24.14 18.67 8.80
CA GLY A 228 23.56 17.33 8.67
C GLY A 228 22.92 16.80 9.95
N ARG A 229 23.49 17.10 11.12
CA ARG A 229 22.91 16.77 12.43
C ARG A 229 21.60 17.53 12.67
N ALA A 230 21.59 18.85 12.45
CA ALA A 230 20.38 19.66 12.57
C ALA A 230 19.28 19.20 11.59
N GLN A 231 19.66 18.85 10.36
CA GLN A 231 18.76 18.28 9.37
C GLN A 231 18.18 16.93 9.82
N ALA A 232 18.99 16.05 10.42
CA ALA A 232 18.52 14.77 10.93
C ALA A 232 17.46 14.94 12.03
N GLU A 233 17.66 15.88 12.96
CA GLU A 233 16.69 16.21 14.00
C GLU A 233 15.39 16.77 13.42
N ALA A 234 15.47 17.70 12.46
CA ALA A 234 14.30 18.24 11.78
C ALA A 234 13.52 17.15 11.04
N THR A 235 14.23 16.25 10.36
CA THR A 235 13.64 15.09 9.67
C THR A 235 12.99 14.13 10.65
N ALA A 236 13.59 13.88 11.82
CA ALA A 236 13.02 13.03 12.85
C ALA A 236 11.64 13.55 13.30
N ASN A 237 11.52 14.85 13.57
CA ASN A 237 10.25 15.48 13.93
C ASN A 237 9.22 15.38 12.79
N ARG A 238 9.64 15.60 11.54
CA ARG A 238 8.75 15.47 10.37
C ARG A 238 8.25 14.04 10.18
N VAL A 239 9.13 13.05 10.32
CA VAL A 239 8.77 11.63 10.20
C VAL A 239 7.84 11.21 11.34
N ALA A 240 8.09 11.64 12.57
CA ALA A 240 7.21 11.36 13.70
C ALA A 240 5.79 11.94 13.50
N ALA A 241 5.66 13.12 12.88
CA ALA A 241 4.36 13.69 12.52
C ALA A 241 3.69 12.95 11.34
N LEU A 242 4.47 12.52 10.35
CA LEU A 242 3.98 11.86 9.14
C LEU A 242 3.58 10.40 9.38
N ALA A 243 4.33 9.69 10.21
CA ALA A 243 4.23 8.25 10.45
C ALA A 243 4.47 7.90 11.93
N PRO A 244 3.64 8.42 12.87
CA PRO A 244 3.84 8.19 14.31
C PRO A 244 3.76 6.72 14.72
N SER A 245 3.04 5.90 13.93
CA SER A 245 2.87 4.47 14.15
C SER A 245 3.81 3.59 13.32
N ALA A 246 4.92 4.13 12.79
CA ALA A 246 5.88 3.35 12.01
C ALA A 246 6.32 2.09 12.78
N ALA A 247 6.16 0.92 12.16
CA ALA A 247 6.44 -0.38 12.76
C ALA A 247 7.95 -0.59 12.95
N ALA A 248 8.77 -0.12 12.00
CA ALA A 248 10.21 -0.31 12.02
C ALA A 248 10.99 0.87 11.42
N VAL A 249 12.25 0.99 11.84
CA VAL A 249 13.26 1.87 11.25
C VAL A 249 14.40 0.99 10.74
N VAL A 250 14.65 1.04 9.43
CA VAL A 250 15.68 0.25 8.75
C VAL A 250 16.68 1.21 8.11
N SER A 251 17.98 0.97 8.28
CA SER A 251 19.02 1.90 7.83
C SER A 251 20.12 1.19 7.06
N SER A 252 20.74 1.91 6.11
CA SER A 252 22.12 1.62 5.74
C SER A 252 23.02 1.67 6.99
N PRO A 253 24.02 0.78 7.13
CA PRO A 253 24.92 0.76 8.29
C PRO A 253 25.92 1.92 8.32
N LEU A 254 26.15 2.63 7.21
CA LEU A 254 27.08 3.78 7.20
C LEU A 254 26.65 4.86 8.19
N SER A 255 27.62 5.42 8.93
CA SER A 255 27.40 6.28 10.10
C SER A 255 26.44 7.45 9.82
N ARG A 256 26.53 8.08 8.65
CA ARG A 256 25.64 9.18 8.24
C ARG A 256 24.15 8.77 8.17
N CYS A 257 23.86 7.56 7.68
CA CYS A 257 22.49 7.02 7.69
C CYS A 257 22.12 6.60 9.10
N ARG A 258 23.04 5.93 9.81
CA ARG A 258 22.80 5.43 11.16
C ARG A 258 22.43 6.54 12.14
N HIS A 259 23.20 7.63 12.18
CA HIS A 259 22.89 8.80 13.01
C HIS A 259 21.54 9.44 12.63
N THR A 260 21.21 9.51 11.34
CA THR A 260 19.90 10.02 10.89
C THR A 260 18.76 9.10 11.35
N ALA A 261 18.94 7.79 11.23
CA ALA A 261 17.97 6.79 11.64
C ALA A 261 17.77 6.75 13.16
N GLU A 262 18.83 6.94 13.94
CA GLU A 262 18.77 7.00 15.41
C GLU A 262 17.98 8.21 15.90
N ALA A 263 18.17 9.39 15.29
CA ALA A 263 17.36 10.56 15.58
C ALA A 263 15.86 10.30 15.30
N ILE A 264 15.54 9.70 14.15
CA ILE A 264 14.17 9.32 13.80
C ILE A 264 13.61 8.30 14.79
N ALA A 265 14.39 7.29 15.14
CA ALA A 265 13.94 6.22 16.02
C ALA A 265 13.70 6.71 17.46
N ALA A 266 14.52 7.66 17.93
CA ALA A 266 14.29 8.36 19.20
C ALA A 266 12.96 9.13 19.18
N ALA A 267 12.69 9.89 18.12
CA ALA A 267 11.42 10.61 17.95
C ALA A 267 10.19 9.69 17.84
N LEU A 268 10.38 8.45 17.39
CA LEU A 268 9.35 7.41 17.32
C LEU A 268 9.26 6.53 18.59
N GLY A 269 9.74 7.04 19.74
CA GLY A 269 9.64 6.37 21.03
C GLY A 269 10.77 5.37 21.32
N GLY A 270 11.96 5.58 20.74
CA GLY A 270 13.15 4.77 21.04
C GLY A 270 13.14 3.39 20.37
N LYS A 271 12.57 3.28 19.16
CA LYS A 271 12.56 2.01 18.41
C LYS A 271 13.99 1.56 18.08
N PRO A 272 14.26 0.24 18.01
CA PRO A 272 15.56 -0.23 17.54
C PRO A 272 15.71 0.05 16.05
N VAL A 273 16.89 0.53 15.64
CA VAL A 273 17.25 0.68 14.22
C VAL A 273 17.88 -0.61 13.72
N ARG A 274 17.30 -1.20 12.67
CA ARG A 274 17.81 -2.41 12.01
C ARG A 274 18.70 -2.04 10.84
N ASP A 275 19.95 -2.50 10.83
CA ASP A 275 20.83 -2.28 9.69
C ASP A 275 20.52 -3.25 8.54
N ASN A 276 20.68 -2.76 7.31
CA ASN A 276 20.60 -3.56 6.10
C ASN A 276 21.70 -3.13 5.10
N ASN A 277 22.64 -4.05 4.83
CA ASN A 277 23.76 -3.81 3.91
C ASN A 277 23.33 -3.53 2.47
N ASP A 278 22.17 -4.03 2.05
CA ASP A 278 21.65 -3.80 0.70
C ASP A 278 21.18 -2.34 0.50
N LEU A 279 21.10 -1.53 1.56
CA LEU A 279 20.78 -0.09 1.51
C LEU A 279 21.99 0.85 1.38
N VAL A 280 23.22 0.32 1.34
CA VAL A 280 24.46 1.13 1.21
C VAL A 280 24.47 1.93 -0.10
N GLU A 281 25.18 3.06 -0.17
CA GLU A 281 25.32 3.83 -1.42
C GLU A 281 26.03 3.01 -2.51
N CYS A 282 25.91 3.44 -3.77
CA CYS A 282 26.73 2.95 -4.88
C CYS A 282 28.21 3.08 -4.52
N ASP A 283 28.99 2.03 -4.76
CA ASP A 283 30.44 2.12 -4.71
C ASP A 283 30.94 2.93 -5.92
N PHE A 284 31.59 4.07 -5.67
CA PHE A 284 32.13 4.91 -6.74
C PHE A 284 33.60 4.61 -7.05
N GLY A 285 34.20 3.61 -6.38
CA GLY A 285 35.55 3.13 -6.65
C GLY A 285 36.59 4.25 -6.68
N ALA A 286 37.31 4.38 -7.79
CA ALA A 286 38.36 5.38 -7.97
C ALA A 286 37.87 6.85 -7.89
N TRP A 287 36.56 7.10 -7.95
CA TRP A 287 35.98 8.44 -7.86
C TRP A 287 35.65 8.87 -6.42
N GLU A 288 35.66 7.95 -5.45
CA GLU A 288 35.40 8.25 -4.03
C GLU A 288 36.21 9.46 -3.55
N GLY A 289 35.52 10.43 -2.94
CA GLY A 289 36.13 11.67 -2.42
C GLY A 289 36.56 12.69 -3.47
N ARG A 290 36.38 12.44 -4.77
CA ARG A 290 36.67 13.42 -5.84
C ARG A 290 35.45 14.27 -6.15
N THR A 291 35.69 15.51 -6.56
CA THR A 291 34.65 16.39 -7.10
C THR A 291 34.24 15.92 -8.51
N PHE A 292 33.05 16.32 -8.94
CA PHE A 292 32.61 16.07 -10.33
C PHE A 292 33.56 16.64 -11.38
N ALA A 293 34.22 17.77 -11.09
CA ALA A 293 35.17 18.40 -12.01
C ALA A 293 36.44 17.55 -12.17
N GLU A 294 37.03 17.11 -11.05
CA GLU A 294 38.21 16.23 -11.04
C GLU A 294 37.92 14.90 -11.76
N VAL A 295 36.72 14.35 -11.59
CA VAL A 295 36.33 13.11 -12.29
C VAL A 295 36.19 13.34 -13.79
N ARG A 296 35.51 14.41 -14.21
CA ARG A 296 35.35 14.75 -15.63
C ARG A 296 36.68 15.04 -16.32
N GLU A 297 37.64 15.63 -15.61
CA GLU A 297 38.98 15.90 -16.15
C GLU A 297 39.78 14.61 -16.37
N ARG A 298 39.72 13.66 -15.42
CA ARG A 298 40.61 12.48 -15.42
C ARG A 298 39.98 11.22 -16.02
N TRP A 299 38.66 11.10 -16.02
CA TRP A 299 37.91 9.91 -16.46
C TRP A 299 36.70 10.30 -17.33
N ALA A 300 36.89 11.22 -18.29
CA ALA A 300 35.80 11.72 -19.13
C ALA A 300 35.05 10.58 -19.85
N GLY A 301 35.78 9.66 -20.48
CA GLY A 301 35.18 8.55 -21.23
C GLY A 301 34.44 7.54 -20.37
N GLU A 302 34.99 7.18 -19.21
CA GLU A 302 34.34 6.30 -18.24
C GLU A 302 33.11 6.96 -17.62
N MET A 303 33.17 8.27 -17.36
CA MET A 303 32.02 9.01 -16.86
C MET A 303 30.90 9.09 -17.90
N ASP A 304 31.23 9.32 -19.18
CA ASP A 304 30.25 9.34 -20.27
C ASP A 304 29.60 7.96 -20.45
N ALA A 305 30.40 6.88 -20.41
CA ALA A 305 29.88 5.51 -20.49
C ALA A 305 28.96 5.16 -19.31
N TRP A 306 29.37 5.52 -18.09
CA TRP A 306 28.59 5.29 -16.86
C TRP A 306 27.27 6.08 -16.85
N LEU A 307 27.26 7.32 -17.34
CA LEU A 307 26.03 8.12 -17.46
C LEU A 307 25.11 7.60 -18.57
N ALA A 308 25.65 6.98 -19.61
CA ALA A 308 24.87 6.46 -20.73
C ALA A 308 24.22 5.09 -20.44
N ASP A 309 24.85 4.26 -19.61
CA ASP A 309 24.43 2.87 -19.38
C ASP A 309 24.54 2.50 -17.89
N THR A 310 23.40 2.14 -17.28
CA THR A 310 23.30 1.79 -15.86
C THR A 310 24.01 0.48 -15.49
N THR A 311 24.42 -0.33 -16.48
CA THR A 311 25.19 -1.56 -16.30
C THR A 311 26.70 -1.32 -16.25
N VAL A 312 27.16 -0.14 -16.66
CA VAL A 312 28.55 0.26 -16.54
C VAL A 312 28.81 0.72 -15.10
N ALA A 313 29.99 0.39 -14.57
CA ALA A 313 30.42 0.80 -13.24
C ALA A 313 31.57 1.83 -13.33
N PRO A 314 31.70 2.74 -12.34
CA PRO A 314 32.93 3.52 -12.18
C PRO A 314 34.14 2.58 -12.02
N PRO A 315 35.37 3.01 -12.35
CA PRO A 315 36.55 2.16 -12.21
C PRO A 315 36.72 1.63 -10.79
N GLY A 316 36.64 0.31 -10.63
CA GLY A 316 36.73 -0.37 -9.32
C GLY A 316 35.50 -0.19 -8.41
N GLY A 317 34.38 0.30 -8.94
CA GLY A 317 33.13 0.53 -8.21
C GLY A 317 32.01 -0.45 -8.57
N GLU A 318 30.78 -0.01 -8.34
CA GLU A 318 29.53 -0.77 -8.52
C GLU A 318 28.67 -0.10 -9.61
N SER A 319 27.95 -0.88 -10.41
CA SER A 319 27.02 -0.33 -11.41
C SER A 319 25.67 0.03 -10.77
N PHE A 320 24.89 0.93 -11.39
CA PHE A 320 23.54 1.20 -10.91
C PHE A 320 22.61 -0.02 -11.04
N ALA A 321 22.86 -0.92 -11.99
CA ALA A 321 22.13 -2.17 -12.13
C ALA A 321 22.34 -3.11 -10.91
N ASP A 322 23.56 -3.15 -10.37
CA ASP A 322 23.87 -3.91 -9.15
C ASP A 322 23.15 -3.31 -7.93
N VAL A 323 23.21 -1.97 -7.78
CA VAL A 323 22.50 -1.25 -6.71
C VAL A 323 20.99 -1.49 -6.80
N ALA A 324 20.43 -1.48 -8.02
CA ALA A 324 19.01 -1.72 -8.25
C ALA A 324 18.61 -3.14 -7.81
N THR A 325 19.44 -4.13 -8.13
CA THR A 325 19.21 -5.53 -7.77
C THR A 325 19.12 -5.70 -6.26
N ARG A 326 20.05 -5.11 -5.50
CA ARG A 326 20.02 -5.19 -4.03
C ARG A 326 18.93 -4.33 -3.40
N SER A 327 18.63 -3.15 -3.96
CA SER A 327 17.54 -2.30 -3.48
C SER A 327 16.17 -2.97 -3.63
N ARG A 328 15.94 -3.73 -4.73
CA ARG A 328 14.72 -4.54 -4.91
C ARG A 328 14.57 -5.62 -3.84
N ARG A 329 15.66 -6.29 -3.45
CA ARG A 329 15.63 -7.29 -2.38
C ARG A 329 15.11 -6.69 -1.08
N VAL A 330 15.59 -5.50 -0.71
CA VAL A 330 15.11 -4.80 0.50
C VAL A 330 13.63 -4.44 0.38
N VAL A 331 13.21 -3.87 -0.76
CA VAL A 331 11.80 -3.52 -0.97
C VAL A 331 10.89 -4.75 -0.89
N ASP A 332 11.27 -5.86 -1.53
CA ASP A 332 10.51 -7.11 -1.48
C ASP A 332 10.47 -7.73 -0.08
N GLU A 333 11.59 -7.67 0.65
CA GLU A 333 11.69 -8.11 2.04
C GLU A 333 10.73 -7.30 2.93
N LEU A 334 10.81 -5.97 2.87
CA LEU A 334 9.99 -5.08 3.70
C LEU A 334 8.50 -5.21 3.37
N ARG A 335 8.13 -5.30 2.08
CA ARG A 335 6.74 -5.52 1.67
C ARG A 335 6.17 -6.81 2.24
N LYS A 336 6.98 -7.88 2.35
CA LYS A 336 6.54 -9.17 2.90
C LYS A 336 6.50 -9.16 4.43
N ALA A 337 7.45 -8.49 5.07
CA ALA A 337 7.59 -8.48 6.52
C ALA A 337 6.61 -7.54 7.24
N TYR A 338 6.15 -6.47 6.56
CA TYR A 338 5.34 -5.40 7.17
C TYR A 338 4.04 -5.12 6.38
N PRO A 339 3.16 -6.12 6.17
CA PRO A 339 1.94 -5.94 5.38
C PRO A 339 0.97 -4.96 6.07
N GLY A 340 0.54 -3.91 5.36
CA GLY A 340 -0.37 -2.89 5.91
C GLY A 340 0.28 -1.92 6.91
N GLU A 341 1.59 -2.06 7.14
CA GLU A 341 2.33 -1.26 8.12
C GLU A 341 3.25 -0.23 7.43
N THR A 342 3.70 0.76 8.21
CA THR A 342 4.66 1.77 7.74
C THR A 342 6.07 1.46 8.23
N VAL A 343 7.04 1.51 7.33
CA VAL A 343 8.47 1.32 7.63
C VAL A 343 9.24 2.57 7.20
N VAL A 344 10.10 3.08 8.08
CA VAL A 344 11.05 4.14 7.72
C VAL A 344 12.34 3.50 7.22
N VAL A 345 12.82 3.93 6.06
CA VAL A 345 14.01 3.40 5.41
C VAL A 345 15.01 4.53 5.19
N VAL A 346 16.14 4.51 5.89
CA VAL A 346 17.18 5.54 5.79
C VAL A 346 18.32 5.05 4.90
N SER A 347 18.58 5.77 3.81
CA SER A 347 19.56 5.38 2.78
C SER A 347 20.17 6.61 2.10
N HIS A 348 20.63 6.44 0.86
CA HIS A 348 21.44 7.39 0.10
C HIS A 348 20.77 7.72 -1.23
N VAL A 349 21.46 8.50 -2.09
CA VAL A 349 20.86 9.02 -3.32
C VAL A 349 20.58 7.88 -4.31
N SER A 350 21.55 7.01 -4.59
CA SER A 350 21.38 6.02 -5.67
C SER A 350 20.33 4.95 -5.33
N PRO A 351 20.36 4.29 -4.15
CA PRO A 351 19.30 3.35 -3.77
C PRO A 351 17.90 3.98 -3.81
N ILE A 352 17.71 5.18 -3.23
CA ILE A 352 16.38 5.83 -3.19
C ILE A 352 15.92 6.20 -4.60
N LYS A 353 16.81 6.74 -5.45
CA LYS A 353 16.47 7.02 -6.85
C LYS A 353 16.05 5.77 -7.61
N LEU A 354 16.73 4.64 -7.41
CA LEU A 354 16.41 3.38 -8.08
C LEU A 354 15.10 2.78 -7.58
N ILE A 355 14.82 2.87 -6.27
CA ILE A 355 13.53 2.49 -5.69
C ILE A 355 12.40 3.35 -6.30
N LEU A 356 12.57 4.67 -6.35
CA LEU A 356 11.58 5.58 -6.95
C LEU A 356 11.42 5.36 -8.44
N ARG A 357 12.51 5.05 -9.15
CA ARG A 357 12.49 4.70 -10.58
C ARG A 357 11.61 3.49 -10.83
N ASP A 358 11.84 2.41 -10.09
CA ASP A 358 11.05 1.19 -10.15
C ASP A 358 9.59 1.46 -9.78
N ALA A 359 9.35 2.22 -8.72
CA ALA A 359 8.01 2.54 -8.24
C ALA A 359 7.19 3.38 -9.23
N LEU A 360 7.83 4.29 -9.96
CA LEU A 360 7.20 5.10 -11.01
C LEU A 360 7.08 4.37 -12.35
N GLY A 361 7.60 3.13 -12.46
CA GLY A 361 7.69 2.42 -13.74
C GLY A 361 8.53 3.17 -14.78
N GLY A 362 9.48 4.00 -14.33
CA GLY A 362 10.30 4.83 -15.20
C GLY A 362 11.48 4.07 -15.78
N GLY A 363 11.94 4.49 -16.96
CA GLY A 363 13.24 4.09 -17.49
C GLY A 363 14.40 4.81 -16.79
N ASP A 364 15.63 4.46 -17.16
CA ASP A 364 16.85 4.97 -16.51
C ASP A 364 17.03 6.49 -16.60
N THR A 365 16.42 7.13 -17.60
CA THR A 365 16.41 8.61 -17.72
C THR A 365 15.82 9.32 -16.51
N LEU A 366 14.98 8.64 -15.72
CA LEU A 366 14.40 9.17 -14.50
C LEU A 366 15.45 9.44 -13.42
N LEU A 367 16.57 8.69 -13.39
CA LEU A 367 17.67 8.92 -12.43
C LEU A 367 18.27 10.33 -12.56
N TYR A 368 18.26 10.88 -13.77
CA TYR A 368 18.80 12.20 -14.08
C TYR A 368 17.77 13.33 -13.96
N ARG A 369 16.50 12.98 -13.70
CA ARG A 369 15.38 13.94 -13.53
C ARG A 369 14.86 14.02 -12.10
N LEU A 370 15.29 13.09 -11.23
CA LEU A 370 15.00 13.11 -9.81
C LEU A 370 16.07 13.89 -9.04
N LEU A 371 15.66 14.97 -8.37
CA LEU A 371 16.45 15.64 -7.35
C LEU A 371 16.10 15.05 -5.99
N LEU A 372 17.11 14.61 -5.23
CA LEU A 372 16.97 14.19 -3.84
C LEU A 372 17.91 15.03 -2.99
N ALA A 373 17.38 15.93 -2.17
CA ALA A 373 18.15 16.74 -1.24
C ALA A 373 18.58 15.91 -0.02
N ALA A 374 19.67 16.29 0.64
CA ALA A 374 20.04 15.72 1.94
C ALA A 374 18.87 15.89 2.92
N ALA A 375 18.63 14.89 3.75
CA ALA A 375 17.48 14.85 4.67
C ALA A 375 16.09 14.97 4.00
N GLY A 376 16.00 14.78 2.68
CA GLY A 376 14.73 14.74 1.95
C GLY A 376 13.96 13.43 2.19
N ILE A 377 12.64 13.53 2.19
CA ILE A 377 11.71 12.42 2.46
C ILE A 377 10.90 12.10 1.21
N SER A 378 10.80 10.82 0.84
CA SER A 378 9.88 10.34 -0.19
C SER A 378 9.00 9.23 0.38
N VAL A 379 7.77 9.09 -0.12
CA VAL A 379 6.82 8.10 0.39
C VAL A 379 6.31 7.24 -0.75
N VAL A 380 6.38 5.92 -0.58
CA VAL A 380 5.88 4.93 -1.53
C VAL A 380 4.97 3.93 -0.83
N ASP A 381 3.81 3.66 -1.40
CA ASP A 381 2.89 2.61 -0.97
C ASP A 381 3.01 1.39 -1.89
N LEU A 382 3.15 0.21 -1.29
CA LEU A 382 3.35 -1.06 -1.97
C LEU A 382 2.27 -2.06 -1.54
N TRP A 383 1.49 -2.57 -2.49
CA TRP A 383 0.44 -3.55 -2.22
C TRP A 383 0.90 -5.00 -2.48
N PRO A 384 0.35 -6.00 -1.77
CA PRO A 384 0.71 -7.42 -1.96
C PRO A 384 0.46 -7.94 -3.38
N ASP A 385 -0.48 -7.34 -4.11
CA ASP A 385 -0.83 -7.69 -5.50
C ASP A 385 0.14 -7.07 -6.54
N GLY A 386 1.18 -6.36 -6.09
CA GLY A 386 2.13 -5.67 -6.96
C GLY A 386 1.73 -4.23 -7.31
N GLY A 387 0.61 -3.72 -6.77
CA GLY A 387 0.30 -2.29 -6.87
C GLY A 387 1.38 -1.43 -6.25
N VAL A 388 1.66 -0.28 -6.86
CA VAL A 388 2.62 0.71 -6.34
C VAL A 388 2.06 2.11 -6.53
N ALA A 389 2.29 2.99 -5.55
CA ALA A 389 2.02 4.41 -5.67
C ALA A 389 3.15 5.22 -5.02
N VAL A 390 3.66 6.23 -5.72
CA VAL A 390 4.58 7.21 -5.14
C VAL A 390 3.75 8.38 -4.64
N CYS A 391 3.64 8.52 -3.32
CA CYS A 391 2.77 9.50 -2.66
C CYS A 391 3.43 10.87 -2.55
N SER A 392 4.75 10.91 -2.38
CA SER A 392 5.54 12.15 -2.38
C SER A 392 6.99 11.85 -2.77
N VAL A 393 7.67 12.85 -3.31
CA VAL A 393 9.07 12.78 -3.71
C VAL A 393 9.80 14.00 -3.15
N ASN A 394 10.87 13.75 -2.40
CA ASN A 394 11.80 14.78 -1.91
C ASN A 394 11.14 15.95 -1.15
N ASP A 395 10.23 15.64 -0.21
CA ASP A 395 9.73 16.63 0.75
C ASP A 395 10.88 17.11 1.65
N THR A 396 11.10 18.42 1.65
CA THR A 396 12.09 19.13 2.46
C THR A 396 11.48 20.30 3.22
N ALA A 397 10.15 20.38 3.32
CA ALA A 397 9.47 21.52 3.94
C ALA A 397 9.77 21.67 5.45
N HIS A 398 10.31 20.63 6.08
CA HIS A 398 10.76 20.63 7.47
C HIS A 398 12.17 21.18 7.67
N LEU A 399 12.93 21.37 6.58
CA LEU A 399 14.28 21.90 6.65
C LEU A 399 14.23 23.43 6.60
N PRO A 400 15.15 24.13 7.29
CA PRO A 400 15.24 25.57 7.19
C PRO A 400 15.50 25.97 5.73
N SER A 401 14.82 27.01 5.26
CA SER A 401 15.06 27.62 3.95
C SER A 401 16.54 27.94 3.83
N SER A 402 17.20 27.36 2.81
CA SER A 402 18.60 27.65 2.49
C SER A 402 18.79 29.05 1.95
#